data_AF-X8HK39-F1
#
_entry.id   AF-X8HK39-F1
#
_cell.length_a   1.000
_cell.length_b   1.000
_cell.length_c   1.000
_cell.angle_alpha   90.00
_cell.angle_beta   90.00
_cell.angle_gamma   90.00
#
_symmetry.space_group_name_H-M   'P 1'
#
loop_
_entity.id
_entity.type
_entity.pdbx_description
1 polymer ?
#
loop_
_entity_poly.entity_id
_entity_poly.type
_entity_poly.pdbx_seq_one_letter_code
_entity_poly.pdbx_strand_id
1 'polypeptide(L)' 'MKRLAIGVDDFKKIIKEGCYYIDKTKFIEDILEDGSGVKLINRPRRFGKTLNMTTLKYFFD' A
#
# COMPACT_ATOMS: atom_id res chain seq x y z
N MET A 1 -19.98 8.89 -3.66
CA MET A 1 -18.57 9.00 -4.11
C MET A 1 -17.68 8.83 -2.89
N LYS A 2 -16.69 7.92 -2.89
CA LYS A 2 -15.80 7.70 -1.73
C LYS A 2 -14.79 8.85 -1.61
N ARG A 3 -14.45 9.28 -0.40
CA ARG A 3 -13.47 10.37 -0.18
C ARG A 3 -12.04 9.91 -0.47
N LEU A 4 -11.21 10.79 -1.03
CA LEU A 4 -9.77 10.54 -1.11
C LEU A 4 -9.16 10.65 0.30
N ALA A 5 -8.32 9.69 0.67
CA ALA A 5 -7.66 9.64 1.98
C ALA A 5 -6.38 10.49 2.01
N ILE A 6 -6.52 11.82 1.81
CA ILE A 6 -5.37 12.73 1.77
C ILE A 6 -4.69 12.77 3.15
N GLY A 7 -3.38 12.50 3.17
CA GLY A 7 -2.58 12.52 4.40
C GLY A 7 -2.78 11.30 5.31
N VAL A 8 -3.50 10.27 4.85
CA VAL A 8 -3.65 9.01 5.56
C VAL A 8 -2.82 7.94 4.86
N ASP A 9 -1.80 7.43 5.55
CA ASP A 9 -0.88 6.43 5.02
C ASP A 9 -1.08 5.02 5.63
N ASP A 10 -2.14 4.82 6.42
CA ASP A 10 -2.48 3.53 7.02
C ASP A 10 -3.60 2.82 6.23
N PHE A 11 -3.28 1.65 5.67
CA PHE A 11 -4.22 0.86 4.89
C PHE A 11 -5.51 0.52 5.65
N LYS A 12 -5.40 0.03 6.89
CA LYS A 12 -6.57 -0.36 7.70
C LYS A 12 -7.51 0.80 7.96
N LYS A 13 -6.98 2.00 8.22
CA LYS A 13 -7.76 3.23 8.38
C LYS A 13 -8.51 3.59 7.10
N ILE A 14 -7.84 3.53 5.93
CA ILE A 14 -8.48 3.79 4.64
C ILE A 14 -9.67 2.85 4.40
N ILE A 15 -9.50 1.55 4.65
CA ILE A 15 -10.57 0.56 4.45
C ILE A 15 -11.72 0.77 5.45
N LYS A 16 -11.42 0.95 6.73
CA LYS A 16 -12.44 1.16 7.78
C LYS A 16 -13.25 2.43 7.59
N GLU A 17 -12.61 3.50 7.14
CA GLU A 17 -13.28 4.79 6.89
C GLU A 17 -14.02 4.83 5.55
N GLY A 18 -14.01 3.74 4.77
CA GLY A 18 -14.68 3.68 3.48
C GLY A 18 -14.09 4.66 2.44
N CYS A 19 -12.81 5.03 2.61
CA CYS A 19 -12.11 5.92 1.70
C CYS A 19 -11.90 5.24 0.33
N TYR A 20 -11.61 6.06 -0.68
CA TYR A 20 -11.22 5.58 -2.00
C TYR A 20 -9.84 4.92 -1.89
N TYR A 21 -9.78 3.64 -2.28
CA TYR A 21 -8.57 2.83 -2.32
C TYR A 21 -8.52 2.12 -3.66
N ILE A 22 -7.34 2.12 -4.28
CA ILE A 22 -7.07 1.36 -5.50
C ILE A 22 -6.58 -0.01 -5.05
N ASP A 23 -7.18 -1.07 -5.58
CA ASP A 23 -6.75 -2.43 -5.32
C ASP A 23 -5.28 -2.63 -5.73
N LYS A 24 -4.49 -3.20 -4.83
CA LYS A 24 -3.05 -3.47 -5.00
C LYS A 24 -2.72 -4.95 -5.05
N THR A 25 -3.71 -5.83 -5.21
CA THR A 25 -3.51 -7.28 -5.25
C THR A 25 -2.44 -7.68 -6.26
N LYS A 26 -2.49 -7.16 -7.49
CA LYS A 26 -1.47 -7.42 -8.52
C LYS A 26 -0.06 -6.96 -8.11
N PHE A 27 0.06 -5.83 -7.42
CA PHE A 27 1.36 -5.36 -6.93
C PHE A 27 1.94 -6.27 -5.85
N ILE A 28 1.09 -6.90 -5.03
CA ILE A 28 1.51 -7.87 -4.01
C ILE A 28 1.99 -9.15 -4.69
N GLU A 29 1.24 -9.63 -5.70
CA GLU A 29 1.63 -10.75 -6.56
C GLU A 29 3.00 -10.52 -7.20
N ASP A 30 3.21 -9.37 -7.85
CA ASP A 30 4.50 -9.00 -8.45
C ASP A 30 5.65 -9.01 -7.43
N ILE A 31 5.40 -8.59 -6.17
CA ILE A 31 6.41 -8.63 -5.09
C ILE A 31 6.75 -10.06 -4.69
N LEU A 32 5.75 -10.94 -4.62
CA LEU A 32 5.88 -12.33 -4.19
C LEU A 32 6.57 -13.19 -5.24
N GLU A 33 6.31 -12.93 -6.53
CA GLU A 33 6.96 -13.64 -7.63
C GLU A 33 8.40 -13.17 -7.87
N ASP A 34 8.74 -11.95 -7.45
CA ASP A 34 10.10 -11.44 -7.58
C ASP A 34 11.03 -12.03 -6.52
N GLY A 35 11.93 -12.92 -6.96
CA GLY A 35 12.94 -13.62 -6.16
C GLY A 35 14.09 -12.76 -5.61
N SER A 36 14.07 -11.43 -5.75
CA SER A 36 15.09 -10.56 -5.15
C SER A 36 15.06 -10.65 -3.61
N GLY A 37 16.21 -10.88 -2.98
CA GLY A 37 16.31 -10.90 -1.50
C GLY A 37 16.06 -9.56 -0.81
N VAL A 38 16.14 -8.43 -1.53
CA VAL A 38 15.88 -7.09 -1.01
C VAL A 38 15.13 -6.25 -2.04
N LYS A 39 14.01 -5.63 -1.63
CA LYS A 39 13.24 -4.68 -2.43
C LYS A 39 13.58 -3.24 -2.02
N LEU A 40 14.18 -2.47 -2.92
CA LEU A 40 14.51 -1.05 -2.68
C LEU A 40 13.33 -0.15 -3.05
N ILE A 41 12.76 0.53 -2.05
CA ILE A 41 11.76 1.58 -2.29
C ILE A 41 12.49 2.93 -2.41
N ASN A 42 12.61 3.44 -3.64
CA ASN A 42 13.33 4.69 -3.97
C ASN A 42 12.69 5.95 -3.33
N ARG A 43 13.28 7.14 -3.49
CA ARG A 43 13.01 8.34 -2.65
C ARG A 43 11.96 9.40 -3.11
N PRO A 44 11.03 9.23 -4.06
CA PRO A 44 10.04 10.29 -4.32
C PRO A 44 9.11 10.50 -3.11
N ARG A 45 9.05 11.72 -2.60
CA ARG A 45 8.25 12.11 -1.42
C ARG A 45 6.76 12.03 -1.76
N ARG A 46 5.93 11.66 -0.77
CA ARG A 46 4.45 11.50 -0.92
C ARG A 46 4.02 10.51 -2.00
N PHE A 47 4.87 9.55 -2.36
CA PHE A 47 4.57 8.53 -3.36
C PHE A 47 3.88 7.27 -2.78
N GLY A 48 3.20 7.40 -1.64
CA GLY A 48 2.44 6.29 -1.04
C GLY A 48 3.27 5.11 -0.52
N LYS A 49 4.57 5.30 -0.23
CA LYS A 49 5.46 4.24 0.26
C LYS A 49 4.98 3.64 1.58
N THR A 50 4.66 4.51 2.55
CA THR A 50 4.14 4.10 3.85
C THR A 50 2.83 3.33 3.69
N LEU A 51 1.94 3.78 2.80
CA LEU A 51 0.71 3.06 2.48
C LEU A 51 0.96 1.68 1.86
N ASN A 52 1.95 1.53 0.99
CA ASN A 52 2.34 0.22 0.45
C ASN A 52 2.85 -0.71 1.56
N MET A 53 3.71 -0.20 2.45
CA MET A 53 4.24 -0.99 3.57
C MET A 53 3.14 -1.41 4.54
N THR A 54 2.17 -0.55 4.85
CA THR A 54 1.04 -0.92 5.70
C THR A 54 0.10 -1.92 5.00
N THR A 55 -0.12 -1.76 3.69
CA THR A 55 -0.88 -2.74 2.90
C THR A 55 -0.24 -4.13 2.98
N LEU A 56 1.06 -4.24 2.73
CA LEU A 56 1.79 -5.51 2.81
C LEU A 56 1.75 -6.09 4.22
N LYS A 57 1.96 -5.26 5.25
CA LYS A 57 1.85 -5.68 6.65
C LYS A 57 0.51 -6.36 6.94
N TYR A 58 -0.62 -5.71 6.62
CA TYR A 58 -1.95 -6.28 6.87
C TYR A 58 -2.33 -7.44 5.93
N PHE A 59 -1.58 -7.65 4.86
CA PHE A 59 -1.78 -8.81 3.99
C PHE A 59 -1.11 -10.07 4.56
N PHE A 60 0.07 -9.92 5.17
CA PHE A 60 0.84 -11.04 5.72
C PHE A 60 0.61 -11.28 7.23
N ASP A 61 0.27 -10.24 7.99
CA ASP A 61 0.03 -10.28 9.45
C ASP A 61 -1.42 -9.88 9.81
#